data_AF-A0A8T9T532-F1
#
_entry.id   AF-A0A8T9T532-F1
#
_cell.length_a   1.000
_cell.length_b   1.000
_cell.length_c   1.000
_cell.angle_alpha   90.00
_cell.angle_beta   90.00
_cell.angle_gamma   90.00
#
_symmetry.space_group_name_H-M   'P 1'
#
loop_
_entity.id
_entity.type
_entity.pdbx_description
1 polymer ?
#
loop_
_entity_poly.entity_id
_entity_poly.type
_entity_poly.pdbx_seq_one_letter_code
_entity_poly.pdbx_strand_id
1 'polypeptide(L)'
;MNQPHVLAFATQKGGAGKSTIGTHMASALCYYYGYKVAMVDCDYPQNSLHAYRLEEQNRLQSEAPFQARLLKQGIPPYPVIISSVEKAVSSIEGLFEQDYDFILVDTPGTVNVVGLPELLRLVDYIFLPIEPDKGSIASTMSYMGILGQFVQARDEDSNLLGFYAFWNKFVKSEKKGIYDKTEELFQEKGLPLLKSRVELLMTYKENRSTMFPLPERDLNRLGLGQLILEILTLVVGEGAVTPSGKTIAFTAPAVESAPGA
;
A
#
# COMPACT_ATOMS: atom_id res chain seq x y z
N MET A 1 -15.15 11.31 -17.07
CA MET A 1 -13.91 10.95 -16.37
C MET A 1 -14.23 9.75 -15.51
N ASN A 2 -13.37 8.73 -15.45
CA ASN A 2 -13.56 7.64 -14.49
C ASN A 2 -13.12 8.14 -13.12
N GLN A 3 -13.84 7.73 -12.07
CA GLN A 3 -13.46 8.04 -10.70
C GLN A 3 -12.18 7.26 -10.34
N PRO A 4 -11.19 7.88 -9.68
CA PRO A 4 -9.95 7.20 -9.29
C PRO A 4 -10.23 6.09 -8.28
N HIS A 5 -9.41 5.03 -8.33
CA HIS A 5 -9.38 4.03 -7.28
C HIS A 5 -8.68 4.56 -6.02
N VAL A 6 -9.36 4.52 -4.88
CA VAL A 6 -8.82 4.95 -3.59
C VAL A 6 -8.33 3.75 -2.80
N LEU A 7 -7.02 3.68 -2.56
CA LEU A 7 -6.38 2.57 -1.84
C LEU A 7 -5.78 3.06 -0.54
N ALA A 8 -5.97 2.33 0.56
CA ALA A 8 -5.31 2.63 1.82
C ALA A 8 -4.46 1.45 2.31
N PHE A 9 -3.28 1.76 2.85
CA PHE A 9 -2.55 0.84 3.70
C PHE A 9 -2.83 1.18 5.15
N ALA A 10 -3.38 0.23 5.91
CA ALA A 10 -3.89 0.54 7.25
C ALA A 10 -3.66 -0.56 8.28
N THR A 11 -3.24 -0.15 9.47
CA THR A 11 -3.05 -1.01 10.65
C THR A 11 -2.70 -0.15 11.86
N GLN A 12 -3.16 -0.60 13.04
CA GLN A 12 -2.85 0.00 14.34
C GLN A 12 -1.40 -0.23 14.79
N LYS A 13 -0.63 -1.08 14.10
CA LYS A 13 0.77 -1.30 14.45
C LYS A 13 1.67 -0.21 13.83
N GLY A 14 2.31 0.58 14.69
CA GLY A 14 3.40 1.46 14.30
C GLY A 14 4.58 0.66 13.71
N GLY A 15 5.18 1.14 12.63
CA GLY A 15 6.32 0.47 12.00
C GLY A 15 5.99 -0.80 11.18
N ALA A 16 4.70 -1.10 10.97
CA ALA A 16 4.23 -2.21 10.13
C ALA A 16 4.53 -2.05 8.63
N GLY A 17 5.01 -0.87 8.20
CA GLY A 17 5.45 -0.62 6.82
C GLY A 17 4.41 0.02 5.90
N LYS A 18 3.31 0.58 6.43
CA LYS A 18 2.26 1.27 5.65
C LYS A 18 2.82 2.27 4.64
N SER A 19 3.49 3.33 5.11
CA SER A 19 4.07 4.37 4.27
C SER A 19 5.08 3.82 3.28
N THR A 20 5.90 2.85 3.69
CA THR A 20 6.93 2.25 2.82
C THR A 20 6.31 1.47 1.68
N ILE A 21 5.32 0.61 1.95
CA ILE A 21 4.66 -0.20 0.93
C ILE A 21 3.77 0.69 0.05
N GLY A 22 3.06 1.64 0.65
CA GLY A 22 2.30 2.66 -0.09
C GLY A 22 3.17 3.47 -1.05
N THR A 23 4.38 3.86 -0.64
CA THR A 23 5.35 4.53 -1.52
C THR A 23 5.76 3.64 -2.69
N HIS A 24 6.13 2.38 -2.43
CA HIS A 24 6.53 1.46 -3.49
C HIS A 24 5.38 1.16 -4.47
N MET A 25 4.16 1.04 -3.95
CA MET A 25 2.95 0.88 -4.76
C MET A 25 2.71 2.11 -5.65
N ALA A 26 2.70 3.33 -5.07
CA ALA A 26 2.50 4.57 -5.82
C ALA A 26 3.56 4.77 -6.91
N SER A 27 4.83 4.52 -6.57
CA SER A 27 5.94 4.61 -7.52
C SER A 27 5.84 3.56 -8.64
N ALA A 28 5.43 2.33 -8.35
CA ALA A 28 5.23 1.33 -9.39
C ALA A 28 4.06 1.69 -10.32
N LEU A 29 2.91 2.08 -9.76
CA LEU A 29 1.74 2.53 -10.51
C LEU A 29 2.09 3.67 -11.48
N CYS A 30 2.79 4.68 -10.98
CA CYS A 30 3.17 5.84 -11.77
C CYS A 30 4.25 5.51 -12.81
N TYR A 31 5.38 4.95 -12.37
CA TYR A 31 6.58 4.89 -13.20
C TYR A 31 6.73 3.60 -14.02
N TYR A 32 6.05 2.51 -13.65
CA TYR A 32 6.04 1.26 -14.44
C TYR A 32 4.74 1.03 -15.20
N TYR A 33 3.61 1.41 -14.62
CA TYR A 33 2.30 1.15 -15.21
C TYR A 33 1.69 2.37 -15.91
N GLY A 34 2.25 3.57 -15.70
CA GLY A 34 1.86 4.80 -16.40
C GLY A 34 0.58 5.44 -15.88
N TYR A 35 0.08 4.99 -14.73
CA TYR A 35 -1.12 5.57 -14.11
C TYR A 35 -0.83 6.97 -13.54
N LYS A 36 -1.86 7.82 -13.56
CA LYS A 36 -1.86 9.10 -12.87
C LYS A 36 -2.17 8.85 -11.41
N VAL A 37 -1.20 9.12 -10.55
CA VAL A 37 -1.28 8.81 -9.11
C VAL A 37 -1.23 10.08 -8.29
N ALA A 38 -1.95 10.10 -7.17
CA ALA A 38 -1.74 11.04 -6.06
C ALA A 38 -1.58 10.26 -4.75
N MET A 39 -0.77 10.78 -3.82
CA MET A 39 -0.71 10.27 -2.45
C MET A 39 -1.22 11.31 -1.46
N VAL A 40 -2.02 10.87 -0.49
CA VAL A 40 -2.47 11.68 0.66
C VAL A 40 -1.82 11.12 1.93
N ASP A 41 -0.95 11.90 2.55
CA ASP A 41 -0.28 11.58 3.81
C ASP A 41 -1.14 12.09 4.97
N CYS A 42 -1.83 11.16 5.65
CA CYS A 42 -2.70 11.46 6.78
C CYS A 42 -2.07 11.14 8.16
N ASP A 43 -0.80 10.73 8.22
CA ASP A 43 -0.12 10.34 9.47
C ASP A 43 0.53 11.55 10.16
N TYR A 44 -0.25 12.62 10.41
CA TYR A 44 0.25 13.79 11.15
C TYR A 44 0.47 13.44 12.63
N PRO A 45 1.61 13.80 13.25
CA PRO A 45 2.69 14.66 12.73
C PRO A 45 3.87 13.91 12.06
N GLN A 46 3.82 12.59 11.92
CA GLN A 46 4.95 11.82 11.40
C GLN A 46 5.23 12.10 9.92
N ASN A 47 4.18 12.28 9.11
CA ASN A 47 4.22 12.70 7.71
C ASN A 47 5.42 12.12 6.92
N SER A 48 5.57 10.80 6.97
CA SER A 48 6.78 10.12 6.46
C SER A 48 6.96 10.38 4.96
N LEU A 49 5.88 10.42 4.18
CA LEU A 49 5.94 10.66 2.74
C LEU A 49 6.40 12.07 2.43
N HIS A 50 5.92 13.05 3.20
CA HIS A 50 6.35 14.43 3.05
C HIS A 50 7.85 14.58 3.33
N ALA A 51 8.35 13.94 4.39
CA ALA A 51 9.78 13.96 4.71
C ALA A 51 10.62 13.39 3.55
N TYR A 52 10.19 12.28 2.94
CA TYR A 52 10.88 11.69 1.79
C TYR A 52 10.89 12.64 0.59
N ARG A 53 9.74 13.25 0.25
CA ARG A 53 9.63 14.21 -0.85
C ARG A 53 10.53 15.42 -0.63
N LEU A 54 10.59 15.97 0.58
CA LEU A 54 11.41 17.12 0.91
C LEU A 54 12.91 16.80 0.77
N GLU A 55 13.34 15.63 1.26
CA GLU A 55 14.71 15.15 1.08
C GLU A 55 15.07 15.05 -0.42
N GLU A 56 14.21 14.43 -1.22
CA GLU A 56 14.42 14.29 -2.67
C GLU A 56 14.46 15.64 -3.40
N GLN A 57 13.65 16.62 -2.97
CA GLN A 57 13.69 17.99 -3.50
C GLN A 57 15.03 18.68 -3.21
N ASN A 58 15.56 18.52 -2.00
CA ASN A 58 16.89 19.06 -1.65
C ASN A 58 17.97 18.42 -2.53
N ARG A 59 17.89 17.11 -2.76
CA ARG A 59 18.82 16.39 -3.64
C ARG A 59 18.70 16.82 -5.09
N LEU A 60 17.50 17.09 -5.61
CA LEU A 60 17.33 17.66 -6.95
C LEU A 60 18.03 19.02 -7.11
N GLN A 61 18.04 19.84 -6.05
CA GLN A 61 18.68 21.15 -6.08
C GLN A 61 20.20 21.10 -5.94
N SER A 62 20.75 20.03 -5.36
CA SER A 62 22.17 19.95 -4.95
C SER A 62 22.99 18.86 -5.65
N GLU A 63 22.35 17.81 -6.18
CA GLU A 63 23.00 16.65 -6.78
C GLU A 63 22.72 16.56 -8.29
N ALA A 64 23.68 17.00 -9.12
CA ALA A 64 23.58 16.91 -10.58
C ALA A 64 23.28 15.48 -11.10
N PRO A 65 23.86 14.39 -10.54
CA PRO A 65 23.49 13.03 -10.94
C PRO A 65 22.02 12.68 -10.67
N PHE A 66 21.45 13.19 -9.56
CA PHE A 66 20.04 12.96 -9.19
C PHE A 66 19.11 13.70 -10.15
N GLN A 67 19.43 14.96 -10.49
CA GLN A 67 18.72 15.74 -11.50
C GLN A 67 18.75 15.07 -12.87
N ALA A 68 19.93 14.64 -13.33
CA ALA A 68 20.09 13.94 -14.61
C ALA A 68 19.29 12.63 -14.65
N ARG A 69 19.22 11.90 -13.53
CA ARG A 69 18.39 10.70 -13.40
C ARG A 69 16.90 11.01 -13.56
N LEU A 70 16.39 12.07 -12.94
CA LEU A 70 14.98 12.47 -13.07
C LEU A 70 14.64 12.89 -14.50
N LEU A 71 15.51 13.70 -15.13
CA LEU A 71 15.35 14.09 -16.53
C LEU A 71 15.34 12.89 -17.48
N LYS A 72 16.23 11.90 -17.23
CA LYS A 72 16.28 10.65 -18.00
C LYS A 72 15.02 9.80 -17.80
N GLN A 73 14.42 9.81 -16.62
CA GLN A 73 13.16 9.11 -16.38
C GLN A 73 12.02 9.71 -17.21
N GLY A 74 11.98 11.04 -17.36
CA GLY A 74 11.02 11.72 -18.22
C GLY A 74 9.56 11.72 -17.73
N ILE A 75 9.31 11.20 -16.53
CA ILE A 75 7.98 11.17 -15.89
C ILE A 75 8.02 12.09 -14.66
N PRO A 76 7.12 13.08 -14.54
CA PRO A 76 7.08 13.98 -13.39
C PRO A 76 6.70 13.22 -12.11
N PRO A 77 7.25 13.61 -10.94
CA PRO A 77 6.84 12.99 -9.69
C PRO A 77 5.36 13.19 -9.37
N TYR A 78 4.68 12.14 -8.92
CA TYR A 78 3.30 12.26 -8.43
C TYR A 78 3.21 13.22 -7.22
N PRO A 79 2.08 13.91 -6.98
CA PRO A 79 1.95 14.79 -5.83
C PRO A 79 1.82 14.00 -4.51
N VAL A 80 2.35 14.60 -3.44
CA VAL A 80 2.17 14.15 -2.06
C VAL A 80 1.42 15.28 -1.34
N ILE A 81 0.15 15.04 -1.01
CA ILE A 81 -0.73 15.97 -0.32
C ILE A 81 -0.64 15.67 1.18
N ILE A 82 -0.25 16.66 1.98
CA ILE A 82 -0.31 16.55 3.44
C ILE A 82 -1.72 16.86 3.89
N SER A 83 -2.32 15.97 4.68
CA SER A 83 -3.63 16.19 5.28
C SER A 83 -3.63 15.73 6.73
N SER A 84 -4.46 16.34 7.58
CA SER A 84 -4.86 15.67 8.80
C SER A 84 -5.99 14.69 8.50
N VAL A 85 -6.29 13.77 9.42
CA VAL A 85 -7.42 12.85 9.26
C VAL A 85 -8.74 13.61 9.17
N GLU A 86 -8.92 14.67 9.96
CA GLU A 86 -10.15 15.49 9.95
C GLU A 86 -10.37 16.19 8.60
N LYS A 87 -9.30 16.49 7.87
CA LYS A 87 -9.37 17.13 6.54
C LYS A 87 -9.31 16.12 5.38
N ALA A 88 -9.03 14.85 5.67
CA ALA A 88 -8.73 13.85 4.65
C ALA A 88 -9.87 13.66 3.66
N VAL A 89 -11.13 13.74 4.13
CA VAL A 89 -12.33 13.69 3.28
C VAL A 89 -12.27 14.78 2.21
N SER A 90 -12.19 16.05 2.63
CA SER A 90 -12.11 17.18 1.68
C SER A 90 -10.89 17.13 0.77
N SER A 91 -9.75 16.64 1.29
CA SER A 91 -8.51 16.50 0.51
C SER A 91 -8.66 15.46 -0.60
N ILE A 92 -9.33 14.33 -0.33
CA ILE A 92 -9.55 13.25 -1.29
C ILE A 92 -10.62 13.66 -2.31
N GLU A 93 -11.73 14.24 -1.86
CA GLU A 93 -12.81 14.69 -2.75
C GLU A 93 -12.30 15.74 -3.76
N GLY A 94 -11.44 16.67 -3.33
CA GLY A 94 -10.81 17.63 -4.25
C GLY A 94 -9.87 17.00 -5.29
N LEU A 95 -9.44 15.76 -5.10
CA LEU A 95 -8.69 14.98 -6.09
C LEU A 95 -9.61 14.21 -7.05
N PHE A 96 -10.87 13.96 -6.69
CA PHE A 96 -11.85 13.35 -7.60
C PHE A 96 -12.24 14.26 -8.76
N GLU A 97 -12.12 15.58 -8.58
CA GLU A 97 -12.31 16.58 -9.63
C GLU A 97 -11.11 16.65 -10.60
N GLN A 98 -10.03 15.94 -10.30
CA GLN A 98 -8.82 15.88 -11.12
C GLN A 98 -8.73 14.56 -11.87
N ASP A 99 -7.85 14.54 -12.88
CA ASP A 99 -7.68 13.40 -13.78
C ASP A 99 -6.65 12.41 -13.19
N TYR A 100 -6.98 11.79 -12.06
CA TYR A 100 -6.18 10.71 -11.45
C TYR A 100 -6.82 9.34 -11.70
N ASP A 101 -5.99 8.32 -11.86
CA ASP A 101 -6.42 6.91 -11.92
C ASP A 101 -6.40 6.27 -10.52
N PHE A 102 -5.46 6.68 -9.67
CA PHE A 102 -5.29 6.15 -8.31
C PHE A 102 -5.02 7.26 -7.30
N ILE A 103 -5.65 7.13 -6.13
CA ILE A 103 -5.34 7.90 -4.93
C ILE A 103 -4.91 6.92 -3.85
N LEU A 104 -3.69 7.07 -3.33
CA LEU A 104 -3.20 6.24 -2.22
C LEU A 104 -3.20 7.06 -0.93
N VAL A 105 -3.78 6.48 0.12
CA VAL A 105 -3.91 7.10 1.44
C VAL A 105 -2.97 6.40 2.41
N ASP A 106 -2.04 7.16 2.98
CA ASP A 106 -1.23 6.71 4.11
C ASP A 106 -1.94 7.06 5.40
N THR A 107 -2.40 6.03 6.13
CA THR A 107 -3.22 6.21 7.32
C THR A 107 -2.37 6.28 8.58
N PRO A 108 -2.85 6.94 9.66
CA PRO A 108 -2.13 6.97 10.91
C PRO A 108 -1.83 5.60 11.50
N GLY A 109 -0.77 5.53 12.33
CA GLY A 109 -0.44 4.34 13.12
C GLY A 109 -1.37 4.02 14.28
N THR A 110 -2.48 4.74 14.46
CA THR A 110 -3.41 4.57 15.57
C THR A 110 -4.86 4.61 15.07
N VAL A 111 -5.72 3.91 15.80
CA VAL A 111 -7.16 3.83 15.51
C VAL A 111 -7.99 4.84 16.29
N ASN A 112 -7.42 5.42 17.34
CA ASN A 112 -8.10 6.40 18.18
C ASN A 112 -7.88 7.81 17.63
N VAL A 113 -8.15 7.99 16.34
CA VAL A 113 -8.06 9.29 15.65
C VAL A 113 -9.45 9.67 15.17
N VAL A 114 -9.88 10.87 15.53
CA VAL A 114 -11.16 11.43 15.10
C VAL A 114 -11.13 11.59 13.57
N GLY A 115 -12.21 11.20 12.89
CA GLY A 115 -12.31 11.27 11.44
C GLY A 115 -11.80 10.03 10.69
N LEU A 116 -11.17 9.06 11.38
CA LEU A 116 -10.63 7.86 10.72
C LEU A 116 -11.74 7.03 10.05
N PRO A 117 -12.91 6.78 10.68
CA PRO A 117 -13.99 6.09 10.01
C PRO A 117 -14.49 6.78 8.74
N GLU A 118 -14.62 8.10 8.78
CA GLU A 118 -15.06 8.93 7.64
C GLU A 118 -14.05 8.87 6.49
N LEU A 119 -12.75 8.90 6.80
CA LEU A 119 -11.69 8.67 5.81
C LEU A 119 -11.80 7.28 5.17
N LEU A 120 -11.98 6.23 5.98
CA LEU A 120 -12.03 4.85 5.48
C LEU A 120 -13.27 4.58 4.61
N ARG A 121 -14.37 5.30 4.80
CA ARG A 121 -15.56 5.22 3.93
C ARG A 121 -15.29 5.63 2.48
N LEU A 122 -14.30 6.50 2.24
CA LEU A 122 -13.93 6.92 0.89
C LEU A 122 -13.00 5.93 0.18
N VAL A 123 -12.46 4.94 0.90
CA VAL A 123 -11.48 3.99 0.39
C VAL A 123 -12.19 2.81 -0.26
N ASP A 124 -11.79 2.47 -1.49
CA ASP A 124 -12.30 1.29 -2.20
C ASP A 124 -11.65 0.00 -1.68
N TYR A 125 -10.34 0.05 -1.40
CA TYR A 125 -9.59 -1.12 -0.93
C TYR A 125 -8.65 -0.80 0.23
N ILE A 126 -8.70 -1.62 1.27
CA ILE A 126 -7.82 -1.52 2.44
C ILE A 126 -6.86 -2.71 2.49
N PHE A 127 -5.55 -2.43 2.53
CA PHE A 127 -4.51 -3.45 2.63
C PHE A 127 -3.81 -3.39 3.99
N LEU A 128 -3.81 -4.51 4.71
CA LEU A 128 -3.28 -4.60 6.08
C LEU A 128 -1.94 -5.32 6.08
N PRO A 129 -0.80 -4.62 6.22
CA PRO A 129 0.49 -5.28 6.39
C PRO A 129 0.58 -5.93 7.77
N ILE A 130 1.00 -7.20 7.80
CA ILE A 130 1.09 -8.00 9.03
C ILE A 130 2.48 -8.60 9.16
N GLU A 131 3.09 -8.40 10.32
CA GLU A 131 4.34 -9.03 10.70
C GLU A 131 4.10 -10.35 11.46
N PRO A 132 5.02 -11.32 11.39
CA PRO A 132 4.91 -12.61 12.07
C PRO A 132 5.18 -12.51 13.58
N ASP A 133 4.48 -11.62 14.27
CA ASP A 133 4.54 -11.48 15.71
C ASP A 133 3.17 -11.25 16.33
N LYS A 134 3.04 -11.67 17.58
CA LYS A 134 1.78 -11.60 18.33
C LYS A 134 1.22 -10.17 18.41
N GLY A 135 2.08 -9.17 18.49
CA GLY A 135 1.67 -7.77 18.56
C GLY A 135 0.99 -7.33 17.26
N SER A 136 1.60 -7.64 16.11
CA SER A 136 1.02 -7.33 14.80
C SER A 136 -0.32 -8.03 14.57
N ILE A 137 -0.41 -9.30 14.96
CA ILE A 137 -1.64 -10.09 14.80
C ILE A 137 -2.75 -9.50 15.68
N ALA A 138 -2.46 -9.20 16.95
CA ALA A 138 -3.42 -8.58 17.86
C ALA A 138 -3.87 -7.20 17.38
N SER A 139 -2.95 -6.35 16.91
CA SER A 139 -3.29 -5.04 16.32
C SER A 139 -4.19 -5.15 15.10
N THR A 140 -3.97 -6.16 14.26
CA THR A 140 -4.83 -6.42 13.09
C THR A 140 -6.22 -6.83 13.52
N MET A 141 -6.33 -7.74 14.50
CA MET A 141 -7.63 -8.16 15.05
C MET A 141 -8.43 -7.00 15.66
N SER A 142 -7.76 -6.10 16.39
CA SER A 142 -8.38 -4.88 16.90
C SER A 142 -8.86 -3.98 15.76
N TYR A 143 -8.06 -3.83 14.70
CA TYR A 143 -8.40 -3.03 13.53
C TYR A 143 -9.61 -3.61 12.76
N MET A 144 -9.75 -4.94 12.69
CA MET A 144 -10.92 -5.58 12.09
C MET A 144 -12.23 -5.21 12.78
N GLY A 145 -12.21 -4.92 14.09
CA GLY A 145 -13.41 -4.44 14.80
C GLY A 145 -13.93 -3.10 14.27
N ILE A 146 -13.03 -2.27 13.73
CA ILE A 146 -13.38 -0.99 13.08
C ILE A 146 -13.88 -1.26 11.67
N LEU A 147 -13.17 -2.12 10.92
CA LEU A 147 -13.59 -2.51 9.57
C LEU A 147 -14.97 -3.16 9.55
N GLY A 148 -15.29 -3.94 10.58
CA GLY A 148 -16.59 -4.57 10.74
C GLY A 148 -17.76 -3.58 10.76
N GLN A 149 -17.53 -2.32 11.18
CA GLN A 149 -18.56 -1.28 11.17
C GLN A 149 -18.96 -0.88 9.74
N PHE A 150 -18.02 -0.90 8.79
CA PHE A 150 -18.31 -0.60 7.38
C PHE A 150 -18.87 -1.81 6.63
N VAL A 151 -18.37 -3.00 6.95
CA VAL A 151 -18.75 -4.25 6.27
C VAL A 151 -20.14 -4.75 6.70
N GLN A 152 -20.45 -4.72 8.00
CA GLN A 152 -21.73 -5.23 8.51
C GLN A 152 -22.91 -4.30 8.23
N ALA A 153 -22.65 -3.00 8.09
CA ALA A 153 -23.70 -2.03 7.83
C ALA A 153 -24.27 -2.12 6.41
N ARG A 154 -23.55 -2.74 5.44
CA ARG A 154 -23.78 -2.45 4.00
C ARG A 154 -24.07 -0.96 3.82
N ASP A 155 -23.25 -0.15 4.49
CA ASP A 155 -23.47 1.28 4.63
C ASP A 155 -23.59 1.83 3.21
N GLU A 156 -24.77 2.36 2.83
CA GLU A 156 -24.96 2.93 1.49
C GLU A 156 -23.95 4.07 1.23
N ASP A 157 -23.36 4.60 2.30
CA ASP A 157 -22.37 5.68 2.33
C ASP A 157 -20.90 5.20 2.34
N SER A 158 -20.60 3.90 2.11
CA SER A 158 -19.23 3.37 2.08
C SER A 158 -18.83 2.85 0.70
N ASN A 159 -17.68 3.31 0.19
CA ASN A 159 -17.10 2.86 -1.08
C ASN A 159 -16.33 1.53 -0.97
N LEU A 160 -16.15 1.01 0.24
CA LEU A 160 -15.29 -0.16 0.49
C LEU A 160 -15.74 -1.41 -0.31
N LEU A 161 -14.95 -1.76 -1.32
CA LEU A 161 -15.10 -2.94 -2.17
C LEU A 161 -14.41 -4.17 -1.58
N GLY A 162 -13.34 -3.98 -0.81
CA GLY A 162 -12.66 -5.09 -0.16
C GLY A 162 -11.54 -4.69 0.81
N PHE A 163 -11.17 -5.62 1.68
CA PHE A 163 -10.03 -5.47 2.56
C PHE A 163 -9.24 -6.77 2.64
N TYR A 164 -7.92 -6.67 2.63
CA TYR A 164 -7.03 -7.81 2.51
C TYR A 164 -5.80 -7.65 3.40
N ALA A 165 -5.51 -8.67 4.17
CA ALA A 165 -4.24 -8.77 4.88
C ALA A 165 -3.15 -9.31 3.97
N PHE A 166 -1.88 -9.00 4.26
CA PHE A 166 -0.74 -9.65 3.63
C PHE A 166 0.47 -9.69 4.57
N TRP A 167 1.35 -10.66 4.34
CA TRP A 167 2.56 -10.79 5.12
C TRP A 167 3.61 -9.75 4.71
N ASN A 168 4.00 -8.91 5.66
CA ASN A 168 5.15 -8.04 5.57
C ASN A 168 6.27 -8.52 6.51
N LYS A 169 7.52 -8.21 6.15
CA LYS A 169 8.72 -8.66 6.86
C LYS A 169 8.74 -10.19 7.02
N PHE A 170 8.25 -10.91 6.01
CA PHE A 170 8.23 -12.36 5.97
C PHE A 170 9.64 -12.92 6.10
N VAL A 171 9.79 -13.93 6.96
CA VAL A 171 11.06 -14.61 7.23
C VAL A 171 10.88 -16.10 6.92
N LYS A 172 11.56 -16.60 5.89
CA LYS A 172 11.47 -18.01 5.45
C LYS A 172 11.86 -19.00 6.54
N SER A 173 12.81 -18.64 7.41
CA SER A 173 13.31 -19.50 8.48
C SER A 173 12.43 -19.52 9.72
N GLU A 174 11.43 -18.66 9.80
CA GLU A 174 10.55 -18.60 10.95
C GLU A 174 9.60 -19.79 10.99
N LYS A 175 9.26 -20.25 12.20
CA LYS A 175 8.55 -21.51 12.39
C LYS A 175 7.21 -21.45 11.65
N LYS A 176 7.04 -22.29 10.63
CA LYS A 176 5.84 -22.44 9.80
C LYS A 176 4.51 -22.33 10.59
N GLY A 177 4.50 -22.88 11.81
CA GLY A 177 3.34 -22.85 12.69
C GLY A 177 2.85 -21.47 13.16
N ILE A 178 3.63 -20.37 13.07
CA ILE A 178 3.05 -19.02 13.33
C ILE A 178 2.25 -18.53 12.13
N TYR A 179 2.75 -18.74 10.92
CA TYR A 179 2.06 -18.39 9.68
C TYR A 179 0.77 -19.19 9.57
N ASP A 180 0.86 -20.52 9.54
CA ASP A 180 -0.31 -21.40 9.36
C ASP A 180 -1.44 -21.09 10.36
N LYS A 181 -1.12 -20.97 11.66
CA LYS A 181 -2.12 -20.64 12.70
C LYS A 181 -2.72 -19.25 12.55
N THR A 182 -1.95 -18.28 12.07
CA THR A 182 -2.44 -16.92 11.87
C THR A 182 -3.35 -16.87 10.64
N GLU A 183 -3.00 -17.61 9.59
CA GLU A 183 -3.81 -17.72 8.37
C GLU A 183 -5.14 -18.42 8.67
N GLU A 184 -5.12 -19.51 9.44
CA GLU A 184 -6.33 -20.17 9.96
C GLU A 184 -7.20 -19.20 10.77
N LEU A 185 -6.60 -18.48 11.72
CA LEU A 185 -7.31 -17.48 12.54
C LEU A 185 -7.96 -16.38 11.68
N PHE A 186 -7.26 -15.86 10.69
CA PHE A 186 -7.80 -14.81 9.81
C PHE A 186 -8.92 -15.34 8.92
N GLN A 187 -8.79 -16.57 8.42
CA GLN A 187 -9.87 -17.23 7.69
C GLN A 187 -11.13 -17.39 8.56
N GLU A 188 -10.99 -17.86 9.81
CA GLU A 188 -12.09 -17.98 10.76
C GLU A 188 -12.77 -16.63 11.07
N LYS A 189 -11.98 -15.55 11.06
CA LYS A 189 -12.46 -14.19 11.36
C LYS A 189 -12.95 -13.45 10.13
N GLY A 190 -12.89 -14.05 8.94
CA GLY A 190 -13.33 -13.44 7.69
C GLY A 190 -12.41 -12.32 7.20
N LEU A 191 -11.11 -12.41 7.50
CA LEU A 191 -10.07 -11.55 6.93
C LEU A 191 -9.36 -12.27 5.78
N PRO A 192 -9.65 -11.92 4.52
CA PRO A 192 -8.95 -12.48 3.38
C PRO A 192 -7.47 -12.14 3.42
N LEU A 193 -6.62 -13.12 3.09
CA LEU A 193 -5.18 -12.96 3.02
C LEU A 193 -4.71 -13.05 1.57
N LEU A 194 -3.89 -12.09 1.15
CA LEU A 194 -3.19 -12.13 -0.12
C LEU A 194 -2.15 -13.26 -0.13
N LYS A 195 -1.91 -13.82 -1.31
CA LYS A 195 -0.94 -14.90 -1.50
C LYS A 195 0.51 -14.38 -1.48
N SER A 196 0.70 -13.11 -1.79
CA SER A 196 2.00 -12.45 -1.79
C SER A 196 2.58 -12.30 -0.39
N ARG A 197 3.90 -12.48 -0.27
CA ARG A 197 4.66 -12.30 0.98
C ARG A 197 5.84 -11.38 0.72
N VAL A 198 5.95 -10.30 1.48
CA VAL A 198 7.02 -9.30 1.35
C VAL A 198 8.13 -9.63 2.34
N GLU A 199 9.33 -9.91 1.84
CA GLU A 199 10.48 -10.31 2.65
C GLU A 199 11.09 -9.14 3.45
N LEU A 200 11.62 -9.43 4.64
CA LEU A 200 12.37 -8.46 5.44
C LEU A 200 13.78 -8.26 4.87
N LEU A 201 13.99 -7.21 4.07
CA LEU A 201 15.33 -6.76 3.69
C LEU A 201 15.49 -5.26 3.92
N MET A 202 16.57 -4.85 4.61
CA MET A 202 16.87 -3.43 4.88
C MET A 202 16.85 -2.56 3.61
N THR A 203 17.19 -3.16 2.48
CA THR A 203 17.28 -2.55 1.15
C THR A 203 16.01 -1.82 0.71
N TYR A 204 14.80 -2.29 1.05
CA TYR A 204 13.57 -1.61 0.59
C TYR A 204 13.23 -0.37 1.41
N LYS A 205 13.70 -0.28 2.65
CA LYS A 205 13.58 0.94 3.46
C LYS A 205 14.53 2.01 2.94
N GLU A 206 15.77 1.65 2.63
CA GLU A 206 16.79 2.60 2.17
C GLU A 206 16.54 3.13 0.76
N ASN A 207 15.84 2.35 -0.09
CA ASN A 207 15.56 2.71 -1.48
C ASN A 207 14.11 3.13 -1.72
N ARG A 208 13.42 3.63 -0.69
CA ARG A 208 12.11 4.27 -0.86
C ARG A 208 12.29 5.61 -1.57
N SER A 209 11.46 5.88 -2.56
CA SER A 209 11.54 7.10 -3.36
C SER A 209 10.16 7.47 -3.86
N THR A 210 9.83 8.76 -3.80
CA THR A 210 8.58 9.29 -4.37
C THR A 210 8.79 9.82 -5.79
N MET A 211 10.02 9.81 -6.30
CA MET A 211 10.40 10.29 -7.64
C MET A 211 10.86 9.17 -8.57
N PHE A 212 11.26 8.02 -8.02
CA PHE A 212 11.79 6.90 -8.77
C PHE A 212 11.19 5.58 -8.29
N PRO A 213 10.96 4.61 -9.19
CA PRO A 213 10.60 3.27 -8.78
C PRO A 213 11.84 2.51 -8.28
N LEU A 214 11.60 1.56 -7.38
CA LEU A 214 12.58 0.52 -7.09
C LEU A 214 12.71 -0.40 -8.32
N PRO A 215 13.92 -0.79 -8.76
CA PRO A 215 14.10 -1.66 -9.91
C PRO A 215 13.23 -2.93 -9.84
N GLU A 216 12.61 -3.35 -10.95
CA GLU A 216 11.72 -4.53 -10.99
C GLU A 216 12.39 -5.80 -10.43
N ARG A 217 13.69 -5.99 -10.68
CA ARG A 217 14.48 -7.09 -10.11
C ARG A 217 14.43 -7.10 -8.59
N ASP A 218 14.56 -5.92 -7.97
CA ASP A 218 14.56 -5.78 -6.52
C ASP A 218 13.14 -5.91 -5.97
N LEU A 219 12.14 -5.32 -6.62
CA LEU A 219 10.72 -5.53 -6.29
C LEU A 219 10.37 -7.02 -6.26
N ASN A 220 10.79 -7.77 -7.27
CA ASN A 220 10.54 -9.21 -7.37
C ASN A 220 11.29 -10.00 -6.31
N ARG A 221 12.57 -9.69 -6.08
CA ARG A 221 13.37 -10.31 -5.01
C ARG A 221 12.74 -10.13 -3.63
N LEU A 222 12.07 -8.99 -3.41
CA LEU A 222 11.42 -8.66 -2.15
C LEU A 222 10.01 -9.22 -2.00
N GLY A 223 9.43 -9.80 -3.06
CA GLY A 223 8.01 -10.14 -3.11
C GLY A 223 7.07 -8.94 -3.27
N LEU A 224 7.58 -7.70 -3.30
CA LEU A 224 6.79 -6.50 -3.56
C LEU A 224 6.20 -6.49 -4.98
N GLY A 225 6.94 -6.98 -5.97
CA GLY A 225 6.43 -7.07 -7.35
C GLY A 225 5.19 -7.96 -7.46
N GLN A 226 5.18 -9.08 -6.74
CA GLN A 226 4.03 -9.98 -6.64
C GLN A 226 2.86 -9.31 -5.92
N LEU A 227 3.13 -8.64 -4.79
CA LEU A 227 2.10 -7.89 -4.06
C LEU A 227 1.44 -6.81 -4.92
N ILE A 228 2.24 -6.04 -5.66
CA ILE A 228 1.74 -4.98 -6.55
C ILE A 228 0.85 -5.57 -7.65
N LEU A 229 1.25 -6.68 -8.27
CA LEU A 229 0.45 -7.35 -9.31
C LEU A 229 -0.82 -7.97 -8.77
N GLU A 230 -0.77 -8.57 -7.58
CA GLU A 230 -1.95 -9.14 -6.91
C GLU A 230 -2.97 -8.04 -6.57
N ILE A 231 -2.51 -6.92 -6.01
CA ILE A 231 -3.35 -5.74 -5.74
C ILE A 231 -3.93 -5.19 -7.05
N LEU A 232 -3.13 -5.01 -8.10
CA LEU A 232 -3.62 -4.54 -9.39
C LEU A 232 -4.68 -5.49 -9.98
N THR A 233 -4.48 -6.80 -9.86
CA THR A 233 -5.45 -7.80 -10.33
C THR A 233 -6.78 -7.67 -9.59
N LEU A 234 -6.75 -7.39 -8.28
CA LEU A 234 -7.96 -7.16 -7.49
C LEU A 234 -8.68 -5.85 -7.85
N VAL A 235 -7.92 -4.79 -8.12
CA VAL A 235 -8.47 -3.42 -8.29
C VAL A 235 -8.93 -3.17 -9.73
N VAL A 236 -8.11 -3.52 -10.72
CA VAL A 236 -8.40 -3.23 -12.15
C VAL A 236 -8.80 -4.46 -12.97
N GLY A 237 -8.67 -5.66 -12.39
CA GLY A 237 -9.02 -6.93 -13.03
C GLY A 237 -7.86 -7.58 -13.78
N GLU A 238 -7.90 -8.92 -13.84
CA GLU A 238 -6.95 -9.72 -14.62
C GLU A 238 -7.11 -9.44 -16.13
N GLY A 239 -5.99 -9.33 -16.84
CA GLY A 239 -5.96 -9.05 -18.28
C GLY A 239 -6.10 -7.56 -18.64
N ALA A 240 -6.32 -6.66 -17.66
CA ALA A 240 -6.35 -5.23 -17.91
C ALA A 240 -5.02 -4.74 -18.52
N VAL A 241 -5.10 -3.80 -19.46
CA VAL A 241 -3.94 -3.17 -20.09
C VAL A 241 -3.71 -1.80 -19.44
N THR A 242 -2.52 -1.60 -18.87
CA THR A 242 -2.17 -0.34 -18.19
C THR A 242 -1.86 0.77 -19.21
N PRO A 243 -1.85 2.05 -18.79
CA PRO A 243 -1.45 3.16 -19.67
C PRO A 243 -0.07 3.02 -20.30
N SER A 244 0.86 2.31 -19.64
CA SER A 244 2.18 1.98 -20.21
C SER A 244 2.18 0.81 -21.21
N GLY A 245 1.02 0.18 -21.46
CA GLY A 245 0.85 -0.95 -22.38
C GLY A 245 1.15 -2.32 -21.77
N LYS A 246 1.34 -2.42 -20.45
CA LYS A 246 1.57 -3.70 -19.78
C LYS A 246 0.24 -4.40 -19.50
N THR A 247 0.18 -5.72 -19.65
CA THR A 247 -0.99 -6.51 -19.23
C THR A 247 -0.84 -6.94 -17.77
N ILE A 248 -1.88 -6.74 -16.98
CA ILE A 248 -1.94 -7.21 -15.60
C ILE A 248 -2.24 -8.71 -15.60
N ALA A 249 -1.32 -9.49 -15.04
CA ALA A 249 -1.48 -10.91 -14.81
C ALA A 249 -0.76 -11.27 -13.51
N PHE A 250 -1.50 -11.81 -12.54
CA PHE A 250 -0.95 -12.30 -11.30
C PHE A 250 -0.93 -13.83 -11.29
N THR A 251 0.26 -14.39 -11.11
CA THR A 251 0.44 -15.81 -10.84
C THR A 251 0.84 -15.97 -9.39
N ALA A 252 0.00 -16.65 -8.61
CA ALA A 252 0.30 -16.93 -7.22
C ALA A 252 1.71 -17.54 -7.06
N PRO A 253 2.52 -17.09 -6.09
CA PRO A 253 3.79 -17.75 -5.79
C PRO A 253 3.54 -19.24 -5.54
N ALA A 254 4.43 -20.10 -6.06
CA ALA A 254 4.37 -21.51 -5.73
C ALA A 254 4.42 -21.65 -4.20
N VAL A 255 3.47 -22.38 -3.62
CA VAL A 255 3.59 -22.79 -2.22
C VAL A 255 4.81 -23.69 -2.18
N GLU A 256 5.94 -23.21 -1.66
CA GLU A 256 7.09 -24.05 -1.42
C GLU A 256 6.64 -25.12 -0.42
N SER A 257 6.26 -26.30 -0.92
CA SER A 257 6.26 -27.51 -0.11
C SER A 257 7.71 -27.69 0.32
N ALA A 258 8.00 -27.40 1.60
CA ALA A 258 9.33 -27.63 2.14
C ALA A 258 9.75 -29.09 1.82
N PRO A 259 11.00 -29.32 1.40
CA PRO A 259 11.49 -30.67 1.22
C PRO A 259 11.47 -31.39 2.58
N GLY A 260 10.70 -32.47 2.67
CA GLY A 260 10.69 -33.38 3.82
C GLY A 260 9.49 -33.20 4.75
N ALA A 261 8.49 -34.06 4.55
CA ALA A 261 7.77 -34.69 5.65
C ALA A 261 8.73 -35.60 6.43
#